data_AF-I5B3G1-F1
#
_entry.id   AF-I5B3G1-F1
#
_cell.length_a   1.000
_cell.length_b   1.000
_cell.length_c   1.000
_cell.angle_alpha   90.00
_cell.angle_beta   90.00
_cell.angle_gamma   90.00
#
_symmetry.space_group_name_H-M   'P 1'
#
loop_
_entity.id
_entity.type
_entity.pdbx_description
1 polymer ?
#
loop_
_entity_poly.entity_id
_entity_poly.type
_entity_poly.pdbx_seq_one_letter_code
_entity_poly.pdbx_strand_id
1 'polypeptide(L)'
;MDKMDKITKICSIIFILFLTVPGSGRSEGLEFYELEAGFKNFIQCELTRTDAENHFKGKNFDVTMVSLFDVTRELDITILTGTVKCDVQGQSRTLYVAMGLRELAGKKVVSYFTVRYKDFRILATELIRYPYKERCPWTRYWINPA
;
A
#
# COMPACT_ATOMS: atom_id res chain seq x y z
N MET A 1 -5.79 -41.65 46.69
CA MET A 1 -6.61 -40.81 45.80
C MET A 1 -6.02 -39.41 45.85
N ASP A 2 -4.84 -39.20 45.24
CA ASP A 2 -4.02 -37.99 45.52
C ASP A 2 -3.08 -37.57 44.36
N LYS A 3 -2.87 -38.44 43.37
CA LYS A 3 -1.95 -38.19 42.24
C LYS A 3 -2.66 -37.69 40.99
N MET A 4 -3.92 -38.10 40.77
CA MET A 4 -4.74 -37.67 39.63
C MET A 4 -5.19 -36.20 39.73
N ASP A 5 -5.56 -35.73 40.92
CA ASP A 5 -6.05 -34.34 41.09
C ASP A 5 -4.97 -33.26 40.88
N LYS A 6 -3.70 -33.59 41.18
CA LYS A 6 -2.59 -32.66 40.92
C LYS A 6 -2.30 -32.49 39.43
N ILE A 7 -2.39 -33.57 38.64
CA ILE A 7 -2.11 -33.53 37.20
C ILE A 7 -3.22 -32.73 36.48
N THR A 8 -4.49 -32.94 36.84
CA THR A 8 -5.63 -32.23 36.24
C THR A 8 -5.60 -30.72 36.53
N LYS A 9 -5.16 -30.31 37.73
CA LYS A 9 -4.99 -28.88 38.08
C LYS A 9 -3.83 -28.21 37.34
N ILE A 10 -2.71 -28.90 37.17
CA ILE A 10 -1.56 -28.37 36.43
C ILE A 10 -1.90 -28.19 34.94
N CYS A 11 -2.59 -29.15 34.34
CA CYS A 11 -3.04 -29.04 32.94
C CYS A 11 -4.04 -27.90 32.73
N SER A 12 -4.94 -27.64 33.70
CA SER A 12 -5.90 -26.53 33.60
C SER A 12 -5.23 -25.16 33.69
N ILE A 13 -4.17 -25.01 34.50
CA ILE A 13 -3.44 -23.73 34.63
C ILE A 13 -2.62 -23.43 33.36
N ILE A 14 -2.03 -24.45 32.73
CA ILE A 14 -1.29 -24.30 31.47
C ILE A 14 -2.24 -23.94 30.32
N PHE A 15 -3.47 -24.48 30.32
CA PHE A 15 -4.47 -24.17 29.29
C PHE A 15 -4.99 -22.72 29.37
N ILE A 16 -5.10 -22.17 30.58
CA ILE A 16 -5.52 -20.76 30.78
C ILE A 16 -4.40 -19.79 30.36
N LEU A 17 -3.12 -20.16 30.51
CA LEU A 17 -2.00 -19.30 30.12
C LEU A 17 -1.82 -19.15 28.60
N PHE A 18 -2.36 -20.08 27.80
CA PHE A 18 -2.30 -20.01 26.34
C PHE A 18 -3.45 -19.21 25.71
N LEU A 19 -4.52 -18.93 26.46
CA LEU A 19 -5.70 -18.19 25.97
C LEU A 19 -5.59 -16.67 26.13
N THR A 20 -4.51 -16.17 26.75
CA THR A 20 -4.29 -14.73 26.98
C THR A 20 -3.20 -14.13 26.10
N VAL A 21 -2.71 -14.84 25.08
CA VAL A 21 -1.82 -14.23 24.09
C VAL A 21 -2.66 -13.27 23.23
N PRO A 22 -2.47 -11.94 23.31
CA PRO A 22 -3.13 -11.02 22.40
C PRO A 22 -2.42 -11.16 21.04
N GLY A 23 -2.89 -12.10 20.23
CA GLY A 23 -2.44 -12.27 18.87
C GLY A 23 -3.09 -11.23 17.96
N SER A 24 -2.49 -10.05 17.83
CA SER A 24 -2.89 -9.12 16.75
C SER A 24 -1.83 -8.09 16.31
N GLY A 25 -0.62 -8.08 16.88
CA GLY A 25 0.40 -7.08 16.47
C GLY A 25 1.13 -7.38 15.14
N ARG A 26 1.01 -8.60 14.59
CA ARG A 26 1.81 -9.05 13.43
C ARG A 26 1.13 -8.82 12.06
N SER A 27 -0.19 -8.64 12.04
CA SER A 27 -0.97 -8.56 10.80
C SER A 27 -0.95 -7.17 10.17
N GLU A 28 -1.07 -6.11 10.98
CA GLU A 28 -1.16 -4.73 10.48
C GLU A 28 0.15 -4.25 9.83
N GLY A 29 1.29 -4.64 10.39
CA GLY A 29 2.61 -4.30 9.82
C GLY A 29 2.83 -4.97 8.47
N LEU A 30 2.49 -6.25 8.34
CA LEU A 30 2.64 -6.99 7.07
C LEU A 30 1.80 -6.37 5.96
N GLU A 31 0.55 -6.01 6.26
CA GLU A 31 -0.35 -5.38 5.29
C GLU A 31 0.18 -4.02 4.82
N PHE A 32 0.72 -3.20 5.71
CA PHE A 32 1.33 -1.92 5.32
C PHE A 32 2.54 -2.12 4.39
N TYR A 33 3.43 -3.06 4.69
CA TYR A 33 4.60 -3.33 3.85
C TYR A 33 4.22 -3.83 2.45
N GLU A 34 3.20 -4.69 2.35
CA GLU A 34 2.67 -5.12 1.05
C GLU A 34 2.10 -3.96 0.25
N LEU A 35 1.33 -3.08 0.90
CA LEU A 35 0.79 -1.86 0.28
C LEU A 35 1.92 -0.92 -0.16
N GLU A 36 2.94 -0.73 0.68
CA GLU A 36 4.09 0.11 0.38
C GLU A 36 4.88 -0.42 -0.84
N ALA A 37 5.17 -1.72 -0.87
CA ALA A 37 5.90 -2.34 -1.98
C ALA A 37 5.12 -2.23 -3.30
N GLY A 38 3.82 -2.55 -3.26
CA GLY A 38 2.95 -2.43 -4.43
C GLY A 38 2.84 -0.97 -4.91
N PHE A 39 2.69 -0.03 -3.98
CA PHE A 39 2.66 1.40 -4.27
C PHE A 39 3.95 1.85 -4.98
N LYS A 40 5.12 1.50 -4.43
CA LYS A 40 6.42 1.84 -5.05
C LYS A 40 6.52 1.33 -6.49
N ASN A 41 6.17 0.07 -6.70
CA ASN A 41 6.29 -0.55 -8.01
C ASN A 41 5.32 0.05 -9.03
N PHE A 42 4.07 0.30 -8.64
CA PHE A 42 3.09 0.91 -9.51
C PHE A 42 3.48 2.32 -9.93
N ILE A 43 3.91 3.15 -8.98
CA ILE A 43 4.35 4.52 -9.24
C ILE A 43 5.58 4.54 -10.16
N GLN A 44 6.53 3.63 -9.94
CA GLN A 44 7.67 3.47 -10.84
C GLN A 44 7.23 3.15 -12.27
N CYS A 45 6.28 2.21 -12.45
CA CYS A 45 5.73 1.86 -13.75
C CYS A 45 5.01 3.05 -14.42
N GLU A 46 4.10 3.71 -13.69
CA GLU A 46 3.28 4.78 -14.26
C GLU A 46 4.08 6.00 -14.66
N LEU A 47 5.15 6.34 -13.92
CA LEU A 47 5.98 7.48 -14.26
C LEU A 47 6.94 7.19 -15.41
N THR A 48 7.48 5.97 -15.51
CA THR A 48 8.52 5.64 -16.50
C THR A 48 8.00 5.05 -17.80
N ARG A 49 6.69 4.83 -17.95
CA ARG A 49 6.10 4.34 -19.21
C ARG A 49 6.30 5.33 -20.36
N THR A 50 6.43 4.82 -21.58
CA THR A 50 6.72 5.62 -22.78
C THR A 50 5.65 6.66 -23.10
N ASP A 51 4.39 6.38 -22.77
CA ASP A 51 3.25 7.27 -22.98
C ASP A 51 2.84 8.02 -21.68
N ALA A 52 3.74 8.09 -20.68
CA ALA A 52 3.50 8.71 -19.38
C ALA A 52 2.98 10.15 -19.54
N GLU A 53 2.13 10.56 -18.60
CA GLU A 53 1.78 11.97 -18.55
C GLU A 53 3.05 12.79 -18.28
N ASN A 54 3.20 13.87 -19.04
CA ASN A 54 4.44 14.61 -19.06
C ASN A 54 4.55 15.57 -17.87
N HIS A 55 4.80 15.01 -16.68
CA HIS A 55 4.99 15.76 -15.44
C HIS A 55 6.29 16.60 -15.43
N PHE A 56 7.13 16.56 -16.47
CA PHE A 56 8.34 17.39 -16.51
C PHE A 56 8.53 18.12 -17.84
N LYS A 57 7.45 18.34 -18.60
CA LYS A 57 7.45 19.09 -19.87
C LYS A 57 8.51 18.61 -20.87
N GLY A 58 8.77 17.30 -20.92
CA GLY A 58 9.64 16.62 -21.87
C GLY A 58 11.07 16.46 -21.38
N LYS A 59 11.34 16.86 -20.14
CA LYS A 59 12.65 16.68 -19.52
C LYS A 59 12.83 15.24 -19.07
N ASN A 60 14.02 14.71 -19.31
CA ASN A 60 14.46 13.46 -18.68
C ASN A 60 14.48 13.62 -17.16
N PHE A 61 14.07 12.57 -16.48
CA PHE A 61 14.05 12.52 -15.03
C PHE A 61 14.32 11.11 -14.55
N ASP A 62 14.84 11.00 -13.33
CA ASP A 62 15.05 9.73 -12.65
C ASP A 62 14.28 9.75 -11.33
N VAL A 63 13.49 8.70 -11.09
CA VAL A 63 12.82 8.51 -9.80
C VAL A 63 13.88 8.09 -8.79
N THR A 64 14.12 8.93 -7.79
CA THR A 64 15.15 8.68 -6.76
C THR A 64 14.55 8.03 -5.51
N MET A 65 13.30 8.35 -5.19
CA MET A 65 12.63 7.83 -4.00
C MET A 65 11.12 7.85 -4.19
N VAL A 66 10.45 6.77 -3.81
CA VAL A 66 8.99 6.71 -3.67
C VAL A 66 8.68 6.38 -2.21
N SER A 67 7.82 7.18 -1.58
CA SER A 67 7.49 7.05 -0.17
C SER A 67 5.98 7.07 0.02
N LEU A 68 5.43 5.96 0.53
CA LEU A 68 4.07 5.91 1.06
C LEU A 68 4.09 6.52 2.47
N PHE A 69 3.19 7.45 2.77
CA PHE A 69 3.11 8.06 4.10
C PHE A 69 1.72 8.02 4.73
N ASP A 70 0.68 7.76 3.95
CA ASP A 70 -0.69 7.65 4.46
C ASP A 70 -1.49 6.56 3.74
N VAL A 71 -2.32 5.86 4.52
CA VAL A 71 -3.22 4.80 4.09
C VAL A 71 -4.57 5.04 4.73
N THR A 72 -5.52 5.50 3.93
CA THR A 72 -6.87 5.81 4.39
C THR A 72 -7.85 4.84 3.75
N ARG A 73 -8.77 4.25 4.54
CA ARG A 73 -9.83 3.39 4.02
C ARG A 73 -11.17 4.14 4.03
N GLU A 74 -11.78 4.31 2.88
CA GLU A 74 -13.06 4.97 2.70
C GLU A 74 -13.98 4.13 1.82
N LEU A 75 -15.16 3.75 2.35
CA LEU A 75 -16.12 2.88 1.66
C LEU A 75 -15.48 1.54 1.23
N ASP A 76 -15.47 1.26 -0.07
CA ASP A 76 -14.86 0.09 -0.72
C ASP A 76 -13.46 0.39 -1.30
N ILE A 77 -12.87 1.55 -0.95
CA ILE A 77 -11.59 2.02 -1.50
C ILE A 77 -10.53 2.14 -0.41
N THR A 78 -9.36 1.58 -0.68
CA THR A 78 -8.13 1.90 0.07
C THR A 78 -7.36 2.97 -0.69
N ILE A 79 -7.21 4.14 -0.09
CA ILE A 79 -6.49 5.29 -0.61
C ILE A 79 -5.06 5.26 -0.07
N LEU A 80 -4.09 5.21 -0.98
CA LEU A 80 -2.66 5.28 -0.66
C LEU A 80 -2.14 6.66 -1.09
N THR A 81 -1.57 7.41 -0.14
CA THR A 81 -1.00 8.74 -0.40
C THR A 81 0.50 8.74 -0.12
N GLY A 82 1.26 9.30 -1.05
CA GLY A 82 2.71 9.30 -0.96
C GLY A 82 3.37 10.45 -1.70
N THR A 83 4.70 10.43 -1.71
CA THR A 83 5.52 11.35 -2.49
C THR A 83 6.50 10.59 -3.38
N VAL A 84 6.90 11.24 -4.45
CA VAL A 84 7.96 10.79 -5.36
C VAL A 84 8.97 11.90 -5.46
N LYS A 85 10.22 11.61 -5.09
CA LYS A 85 11.35 12.50 -5.39
C LYS A 85 11.94 12.09 -6.73
N CYS A 86 12.08 13.06 -7.62
CA CYS A 86 12.71 12.89 -8.92
C CYS A 86 13.92 13.82 -9.01
N ASP A 87 15.00 13.34 -9.64
CA ASP A 87 16.00 14.23 -10.19
C ASP A 87 15.59 14.61 -11.62
N VAL A 88 15.45 15.90 -11.87
CA VAL A 88 15.08 16.45 -13.17
C VAL A 88 16.23 17.33 -13.66
N GLN A 89 17.14 16.74 -14.44
CA GLN A 89 18.33 17.41 -14.96
C GLN A 89 19.21 18.06 -13.86
N GLY A 90 19.47 17.33 -12.78
CA GLY A 90 20.28 17.79 -11.65
C GLY A 90 19.51 18.63 -10.62
N GLN A 91 18.18 18.73 -10.74
CA GLN A 91 17.33 19.42 -9.79
C GLN A 91 16.35 18.46 -9.12
N SER A 92 16.44 18.37 -7.79
CA SER A 92 15.48 17.61 -6.99
C SER A 92 14.09 18.25 -7.07
N ARG A 93 13.09 17.44 -7.43
CA ARG A 93 11.68 17.80 -7.50
C ARG A 93 10.85 16.75 -6.75
N THR A 94 9.78 17.20 -6.11
CA THR A 94 8.83 16.32 -5.43
C THR A 94 7.50 16.35 -6.14
N LEU A 95 6.93 15.16 -6.38
CA LEU A 95 5.55 14.95 -6.78
C LEU A 95 4.79 14.35 -5.59
N TYR A 96 3.54 14.75 -5.45
CA TYR A 96 2.58 14.17 -4.52
C TYR A 96 1.67 13.26 -5.32
N VAL A 97 1.43 12.05 -4.81
CA VAL A 97 0.68 11.04 -5.54
C VAL A 97 -0.38 10.43 -4.63
N ALA A 98 -1.53 10.12 -5.23
CA ALA A 98 -2.57 9.37 -4.57
C ALA A 98 -3.08 8.27 -5.50
N MET A 99 -3.32 7.09 -4.94
CA MET A 99 -3.77 5.89 -5.64
C MET A 99 -4.95 5.28 -4.88
N GLY A 100 -6.01 4.95 -5.60
CA GLY A 100 -7.17 4.26 -5.04
C GLY A 100 -7.17 2.79 -5.42
N LEU A 101 -7.19 1.89 -4.45
CA LEU A 101 -7.28 0.45 -4.63
C LEU A 101 -8.70 -0.04 -4.33
N ARG A 102 -9.21 -0.96 -5.16
CA ARG A 102 -10.49 -1.66 -4.96
C ARG A 102 -10.33 -3.15 -5.10
N GLU A 103 -11.20 -3.89 -4.42
CA GLU A 103 -11.35 -5.33 -4.60
C GLU A 103 -12.36 -5.60 -5.73
N LEU A 104 -11.91 -6.18 -6.85
CA LEU A 104 -12.77 -6.63 -7.93
C LEU A 104 -12.52 -8.11 -8.22
N ALA A 105 -13.56 -8.94 -8.10
CA ALA A 105 -13.49 -10.39 -8.34
C ALA A 105 -12.33 -11.09 -7.58
N GLY A 106 -12.12 -10.69 -6.31
CA GLY A 106 -11.05 -11.23 -5.46
C GLY A 106 -9.64 -10.75 -5.83
N LYS A 107 -9.52 -9.67 -6.61
CA LYS A 107 -8.25 -9.06 -7.00
C LYS A 107 -8.23 -7.60 -6.55
N LYS A 108 -7.11 -7.19 -5.95
CA LYS A 108 -6.80 -5.77 -5.72
C LYS A 108 -6.43 -5.12 -7.05
N VAL A 109 -7.20 -4.12 -7.47
CA VAL A 109 -6.97 -3.36 -8.70
C VAL A 109 -6.83 -1.87 -8.40
N VAL A 110 -6.06 -1.17 -9.23
CA VAL A 110 -5.99 0.28 -9.19
C VAL A 110 -7.24 0.84 -9.85
N SER A 111 -8.07 1.50 -9.05
CA SER A 111 -9.31 2.15 -9.50
C SER A 111 -9.10 3.62 -9.86
N TYR A 112 -8.04 4.24 -9.35
CA TYR A 112 -7.69 5.64 -9.55
C TYR A 112 -6.20 5.89 -9.35
N PHE A 113 -5.66 6.88 -10.06
CA PHE A 113 -4.31 7.41 -9.86
C PHE A 113 -4.25 8.90 -10.19
N THR A 114 -3.59 9.70 -9.34
CA THR A 114 -3.21 11.09 -9.65
C THR A 114 -1.83 11.44 -9.16
N VAL A 115 -1.24 12.42 -9.84
CA VAL A 115 0.03 13.04 -9.50
C VAL A 115 -0.15 14.56 -9.53
N ARG A 116 0.41 15.28 -8.55
CA ARG A 116 0.39 16.75 -8.48
C ARG A 116 1.73 17.28 -7.96
N TYR A 117 2.10 18.52 -8.32
CA TYR A 117 3.32 19.17 -7.80
C TYR A 117 3.17 19.81 -6.43
N LYS A 118 1.93 19.94 -5.95
CA LYS A 118 1.60 20.51 -4.65
C LYS A 118 0.95 19.42 -3.81
N ASP A 119 1.22 19.47 -2.51
CA ASP A 119 0.53 18.62 -1.55
C ASP A 119 -0.98 18.82 -1.64
N PHE A 120 -1.72 17.74 -1.48
CA PHE A 120 -3.17 17.74 -1.57
C PHE A 120 -3.76 16.67 -0.66
N ARG A 121 -4.90 16.99 -0.05
CA ARG A 121 -5.78 16.01 0.56
C ARG A 121 -6.72 15.51 -0.51
N ILE A 122 -7.09 14.24 -0.44
CA ILE A 122 -8.02 13.66 -1.41
C ILE A 122 -9.00 12.73 -0.73
N LEU A 123 -10.26 12.81 -1.16
CA LEU A 123 -11.37 12.00 -0.68
C LEU A 123 -11.73 10.96 -1.75
N ALA A 124 -12.27 9.81 -1.34
CA ALA A 124 -12.70 8.76 -2.28
C ALA A 124 -13.61 9.29 -3.40
N THR A 125 -14.51 10.22 -3.09
CA THR A 125 -15.44 10.81 -4.07
C THR A 125 -14.76 11.63 -5.15
N GLU A 126 -13.60 12.24 -4.87
CA GLU A 126 -12.78 12.94 -5.86
C GLU A 126 -11.98 11.95 -6.72
N LEU A 127 -11.54 10.83 -6.14
CA LEU A 127 -10.84 9.76 -6.85
C LEU A 127 -11.76 9.09 -7.88
N ILE A 128 -13.02 8.82 -7.53
CA ILE A 128 -13.97 8.09 -8.40
C ILE A 128 -14.29 8.86 -9.69
N ARG A 129 -14.18 10.20 -9.69
CA ARG A 129 -14.49 11.02 -10.88
C ARG A 129 -13.51 10.82 -12.04
N TYR A 130 -12.33 10.29 -11.77
CA TYR A 130 -11.27 10.11 -12.78
C TYR A 130 -10.76 8.66 -12.76
N PRO A 131 -11.58 7.69 -13.21
CA PRO A 131 -11.24 6.28 -13.10
C PRO A 131 -9.93 5.97 -13.82
N TYR A 132 -9.08 5.19 -13.16
CA TYR A 132 -7.86 4.70 -13.78
C TYR A 132 -8.20 3.70 -14.87
N LYS A 133 -7.64 3.92 -16.06
CA LYS A 133 -7.64 2.92 -17.14
C LYS A 133 -6.40 2.07 -16.95
N GLU A 134 -6.57 0.76 -16.88
CA GLU A 134 -5.47 -0.16 -16.62
C GLU A 134 -4.37 -0.03 -17.69
N ARG A 135 -3.18 0.44 -17.27
CA ARG A 135 -1.97 0.56 -18.11
C ARG A 135 -0.79 -0.21 -17.50
N CYS A 136 -0.70 -0.20 -16.18
CA CYS A 136 0.25 -0.98 -15.39
C CYS A 136 -0.52 -2.10 -14.67
N PRO A 137 -0.49 -3.35 -15.18
CA PRO A 137 -1.14 -4.47 -14.50
C PRO A 137 -0.44 -4.76 -13.18
N TRP A 138 -1.18 -4.64 -12.07
CA TRP A 138 -0.68 -4.83 -10.71
C TRP A 138 0.00 -6.20 -10.52
N THR A 139 -0.46 -7.22 -11.25
CA THR A 139 0.04 -8.60 -11.22
C THR A 139 1.50 -8.77 -11.65
N ARG A 140 2.07 -7.85 -12.45
CA ARG A 140 3.48 -7.93 -12.86
C ARG A 140 4.46 -7.42 -11.79
N TYR A 141 3.95 -6.87 -10.70
CA TYR A 141 4.72 -6.17 -9.68
C TYR A 141 4.55 -6.74 -8.28
N TRP A 142 3.98 -7.95 -8.18
CA TRP A 142 3.86 -8.67 -6.91
C TRP A 142 5.24 -9.13 -6.47
N ILE A 143 5.64 -8.75 -5.25
CA ILE A 143 6.61 -9.54 -4.52
C ILE A 143 5.85 -10.78 -4.07
N ASN A 144 6.24 -11.94 -4.61
CA ASN A 144 5.62 -13.23 -4.31
C ASN A 144 5.64 -13.44 -2.78
N PRO A 145 4.50 -13.58 -2.10
CA PRO A 145 4.51 -14.17 -0.77
C PRO A 145 4.80 -15.66 -0.98
N ALA A 146 6.01 -16.08 -0.59
CA ALA A 146 6.33 -17.50 -0.45
C ALA A 146 5.42 -18.15 0.59
#